data_AF-B0D0R8-F1
#
_entry.id   AF-B0D0R8-F1
#
_cell.length_a   1.000
_cell.length_b   1.000
_cell.length_c   1.000
_cell.angle_alpha   90.00
_cell.angle_beta   90.00
_cell.angle_gamma   90.00
#
_symmetry.space_group_name_H-M   'P 1'
#
loop_
_entity.id
_entity.type
_entity.pdbx_description
1 polymer ?
#
loop_
_entity_poly.entity_id
_entity_poly.type
_entity_poly.pdbx_seq_one_letter_code
_entity_poly.pdbx_strand_id
1 'polypeptide(L)'
;MSRPARSVKSLLSLNSRGSPVASRPVTGRQEVRCGTKFSDHLNGVFSGLQFPPELARRILTHANHQTATNGHNASLSFIGMPRSRSRSCGLIAHSSALTPEHDLEDIAYHTLHTYALGEHVGSKWGLGRHLRWVPAIAPEVREQVSDSPDLRKVGLYKVQGDAVTAVVGGIFSQFGGFVAHRVFHTRLLLPMLVKGALHEAFHRDALLVCDRMGGPEGRLVIKSSSTFS
;
A
#
# COMPACT_ATOMS: atom_id res chain seq x y z
N MET A 1 -17.90 -60.94 -36.65
CA MET A 1 -18.19 -59.84 -37.59
C MET A 1 -17.66 -58.55 -36.97
N SER A 2 -16.35 -58.38 -36.82
CA SER A 2 -15.36 -57.84 -37.78
C SER A 2 -15.59 -56.38 -38.19
N ARG A 3 -14.81 -55.49 -37.56
CA ARG A 3 -14.52 -54.12 -38.01
C ARG A 3 -13.82 -54.14 -39.37
N PRO A 4 -13.84 -53.00 -40.08
CA PRO A 4 -12.59 -52.49 -40.61
C PRO A 4 -12.33 -51.02 -40.27
N ALA A 5 -11.06 -50.72 -40.08
CA ALA A 5 -10.47 -49.41 -39.87
C ALA A 5 -10.22 -48.69 -41.22
N ARG A 6 -10.31 -47.35 -41.23
CA ARG A 6 -9.64 -46.46 -42.19
C ARG A 6 -9.16 -45.24 -41.40
N SER A 7 -7.86 -45.19 -41.07
CA SER A 7 -6.75 -44.68 -41.89
C SER A 7 -6.74 -43.14 -41.92
N VAL A 8 -5.90 -42.60 -41.04
CA VAL A 8 -5.57 -41.18 -40.89
C VAL A 8 -4.34 -40.91 -41.76
N LYS A 9 -4.48 -40.17 -42.87
CA LYS A 9 -3.37 -39.45 -43.52
C LYS A 9 -3.85 -38.18 -44.23
N SER A 10 -3.32 -37.06 -43.74
CA SER A 10 -2.76 -35.93 -44.50
C SER A 10 -3.63 -35.17 -45.50
N LEU A 11 -4.01 -33.94 -45.15
CA LEU A 11 -3.98 -32.80 -46.06
C LEU A 11 -3.30 -31.62 -45.35
N LEU A 12 -2.04 -31.40 -45.72
CA LEU A 12 -1.36 -30.11 -45.62
C LEU A 12 -2.02 -29.16 -46.62
N SER A 13 -2.37 -27.94 -46.20
CA SER A 13 -2.10 -26.72 -46.98
C SER A 13 -2.52 -25.46 -46.22
N LEU A 14 -1.51 -24.70 -45.80
CA LEU A 14 -1.38 -23.24 -45.95
C LEU A 14 -2.58 -22.35 -45.54
N ASN A 15 -2.40 -21.60 -44.44
CA ASN A 15 -2.33 -20.15 -44.59
C ASN A 15 -1.55 -19.48 -43.45
N SER A 16 -0.41 -18.94 -43.83
CA SER A 16 0.42 -18.01 -43.08
C SER A 16 -0.26 -16.64 -43.03
N ARG A 17 -0.32 -16.02 -41.83
CA ARG A 17 -0.28 -14.57 -41.59
C ARG A 17 -0.22 -14.31 -40.08
N GLY A 18 0.86 -14.79 -39.46
CA GLY A 18 1.28 -14.26 -38.16
C GLY A 18 1.91 -12.90 -38.39
N SER A 19 1.20 -11.83 -38.03
CA SER A 19 1.84 -10.52 -37.89
C SER A 19 2.70 -10.55 -36.63
N PRO A 20 4.00 -10.21 -36.69
CA PRO A 20 4.80 -10.10 -35.49
C PRO A 20 4.33 -8.86 -34.72
N VAL A 21 3.68 -9.08 -33.58
CA VAL A 21 3.50 -8.04 -32.56
C VAL A 21 4.89 -7.62 -32.13
N ALA A 22 5.33 -6.47 -32.63
CA ALA A 22 6.56 -5.82 -32.21
C ALA A 22 6.44 -5.47 -30.73
N SER A 23 7.00 -6.30 -29.87
CA SER A 23 7.30 -5.98 -28.48
C SER A 23 8.32 -4.83 -28.49
N ARG A 24 7.83 -3.60 -28.39
CA ARG A 24 8.68 -2.43 -28.16
C ARG A 24 9.40 -2.66 -26.83
N PRO A 25 10.74 -2.64 -26.79
CA PRO A 25 11.44 -2.64 -25.52
C PRO A 25 11.20 -1.29 -24.86
N VAL A 26 10.30 -1.26 -23.88
CA VAL A 26 10.16 -0.10 -22.99
C VAL A 26 11.43 -0.04 -22.15
N THR A 27 12.33 0.81 -22.61
CA THR A 27 13.56 1.32 -21.99
C THR A 27 13.66 1.12 -20.48
N GLY A 28 14.51 0.17 -20.06
CA GLY A 28 14.92 0.01 -18.65
C GLY A 28 15.52 1.30 -18.03
N ARG A 29 15.99 2.25 -18.86
CA ARG A 29 16.48 3.56 -18.40
C ARG A 29 15.38 4.47 -17.84
N GLN A 30 14.13 4.32 -18.28
CA GLN A 30 13.00 5.15 -17.86
C GLN A 30 12.28 4.54 -16.65
N GLU A 31 12.26 3.21 -16.53
CA GLU A 31 11.77 2.51 -15.35
C GLU A 31 12.66 2.76 -14.13
N VAL A 32 13.98 2.67 -14.27
CA VAL A 32 14.94 2.94 -13.17
C VAL A 32 14.79 4.38 -12.65
N ARG A 33 14.67 5.36 -13.54
CA ARG A 33 14.46 6.78 -13.17
C ARG A 33 13.13 7.04 -12.48
N CYS A 34 12.10 6.24 -12.73
CA CYS A 34 10.81 6.40 -12.07
C CYS A 34 10.77 5.64 -10.74
N GLY A 35 11.45 4.50 -10.65
CA GLY A 35 11.68 3.76 -9.40
C GLY A 35 12.32 4.63 -8.32
N THR A 36 13.34 5.43 -8.68
CA THR A 36 14.02 6.31 -7.73
C THR A 36 13.09 7.40 -7.16
N LYS A 37 12.19 7.97 -7.98
CA LYS A 37 11.22 8.97 -7.50
C LYS A 37 10.29 8.42 -6.41
N PHE A 38 9.89 7.16 -6.51
CA PHE A 38 9.06 6.51 -5.51
C PHE A 38 9.82 6.28 -4.21
N SER A 39 11.06 5.78 -4.29
CA SER A 39 11.90 5.62 -3.11
C SER A 39 12.21 6.96 -2.46
N ASP A 40 12.53 8.00 -3.24
CA ASP A 40 12.84 9.33 -2.72
C ASP A 40 11.66 9.91 -1.93
N HIS A 41 10.43 9.74 -2.46
CA HIS A 41 9.22 10.15 -1.75
C HIS A 41 9.06 9.39 -0.42
N LEU A 42 9.14 8.06 -0.43
CA LEU A 42 8.96 7.26 0.79
C LEU A 42 10.09 7.49 1.80
N ASN A 43 11.33 7.66 1.35
CA ASN A 43 12.47 8.00 2.20
C ASN A 43 12.29 9.38 2.85
N GLY A 44 11.66 10.33 2.14
CA GLY A 44 11.29 11.64 2.69
C GLY A 44 10.19 11.55 3.75
N VAL A 45 9.18 10.71 3.55
CA VAL A 45 8.09 10.48 4.52
C VAL A 45 8.60 9.72 5.76
N PHE A 46 9.47 8.73 5.55
CA PHE A 46 10.00 7.86 6.62
C PHE A 46 11.51 8.05 6.76
N SER A 47 11.89 9.19 7.35
CA SER A 47 13.28 9.54 7.57
C SER A 47 14.02 8.43 8.33
N GLY A 48 15.18 8.03 7.79
CA GLY A 48 16.00 6.95 8.33
C GLY A 48 15.70 5.56 7.78
N LEU A 49 14.68 5.39 6.91
CA LEU A 49 14.51 4.21 6.08
C LEU A 49 15.05 4.45 4.67
N GLN A 50 15.58 3.40 4.05
CA GLN A 50 15.99 3.40 2.64
C GLN A 50 15.21 2.35 1.88
N PHE A 51 14.14 2.77 1.20
CA PHE A 51 13.31 1.88 0.41
C PHE A 51 14.01 1.48 -0.88
N PRO A 52 14.12 0.16 -1.19
CA PRO A 52 14.53 -0.28 -2.51
C PRO A 52 13.59 0.29 -3.59
N PRO A 53 14.11 0.80 -4.72
CA PRO A 53 13.29 1.41 -5.77
C PRO A 53 12.15 0.50 -6.26
N GLU A 54 12.41 -0.80 -6.39
CA GLU A 54 11.42 -1.78 -6.81
C GLU A 54 10.30 -1.97 -5.78
N LEU A 55 10.65 -1.97 -4.49
CA LEU A 55 9.67 -2.06 -3.42
C LEU A 55 8.79 -0.81 -3.38
N ALA A 56 9.40 0.38 -3.43
CA ALA A 56 8.69 1.65 -3.43
C ALA A 56 7.73 1.77 -4.63
N ARG A 57 8.18 1.35 -5.81
CA ARG A 57 7.36 1.29 -7.02
C ARG A 57 6.15 0.37 -6.84
N ARG A 58 6.35 -0.84 -6.29
CA ARG A 58 5.24 -1.79 -6.04
C ARG A 58 4.25 -1.25 -5.02
N ILE A 59 4.73 -0.64 -3.93
CA ILE A 59 3.90 0.00 -2.90
C ILE A 59 3.00 1.09 -3.52
N LEU A 60 3.56 1.90 -4.42
CA LEU A 60 2.87 3.04 -5.04
C LEU A 60 2.22 2.71 -6.40
N THR A 61 2.01 1.42 -6.71
CA THR A 61 1.27 0.98 -7.90
C THR A 61 0.03 0.21 -7.50
N HIS A 62 -1.14 0.75 -7.85
CA HIS A 62 -2.42 0.07 -7.64
C HIS A 62 -2.70 -0.96 -8.74
N ALA A 63 -3.48 -2.00 -8.42
CA ALA A 63 -3.82 -3.11 -9.33
C ALA A 63 -4.49 -2.65 -10.65
N ASN A 64 -5.25 -1.55 -10.61
CA ASN A 64 -5.97 -1.02 -11.77
C ASN A 64 -5.08 -0.22 -12.75
N HIS A 65 -3.78 -0.07 -12.48
CA HIS A 65 -2.88 0.64 -13.37
C HIS A 65 -2.27 -0.31 -14.41
N GLN A 66 -2.03 0.16 -15.64
CA GLN A 66 -1.47 -0.66 -16.74
C GLN A 66 -0.12 -1.31 -16.40
N THR A 67 0.69 -0.67 -15.53
CA THR A 67 1.99 -1.21 -15.10
C THR A 67 1.90 -2.17 -13.90
N ALA A 68 0.69 -2.54 -13.46
CA ALA A 68 0.49 -3.45 -12.32
C ALA A 68 1.01 -4.87 -12.61
N THR A 69 1.14 -5.24 -13.88
CA THR A 69 1.80 -6.48 -14.33
C THR A 69 3.24 -6.60 -13.83
N ASN A 70 3.93 -5.47 -13.65
CA ASN A 70 5.29 -5.41 -13.11
C ASN A 70 5.30 -5.40 -11.56
N GLY A 71 4.17 -5.76 -10.93
CA GLY A 71 3.96 -5.76 -9.48
C GLY A 71 3.15 -4.55 -9.01
N HIS A 72 2.24 -4.82 -8.07
CA HIS A 72 1.32 -3.86 -7.46
C HIS A 72 1.21 -4.08 -5.95
N ASN A 73 0.47 -3.21 -5.28
CA ASN A 73 0.46 -3.08 -3.83
C ASN A 73 -0.36 -4.15 -3.07
N ALA A 74 -1.23 -4.93 -3.74
CA ALA A 74 -2.22 -5.78 -3.06
C ALA A 74 -1.62 -6.82 -2.09
N SER A 75 -0.52 -7.49 -2.47
CA SER A 75 0.16 -8.45 -1.59
C SER A 75 0.74 -7.77 -0.35
N LEU A 76 1.27 -6.55 -0.51
CA LEU A 76 1.80 -5.76 0.59
C LEU A 76 0.67 -5.23 1.48
N SER A 77 -0.47 -4.80 0.93
CA SER A 77 -1.65 -4.40 1.69
C SER A 77 -2.21 -5.56 2.52
N PHE A 78 -2.26 -6.76 1.93
CA PHE A 78 -2.67 -8.00 2.61
C PHE A 78 -1.76 -8.32 3.82
N ILE A 79 -0.48 -7.99 3.73
CA ILE A 79 0.49 -8.12 4.81
C ILE A 79 0.33 -7.00 5.85
N GLY A 80 0.11 -5.76 5.41
CA GLY A 80 0.09 -4.59 6.30
C GLY A 80 -1.18 -4.44 7.12
N MET A 81 -2.34 -4.83 6.58
CA MET A 81 -3.63 -4.65 7.25
C MET A 81 -3.75 -5.48 8.54
N PRO A 82 -3.47 -6.80 8.57
CA PRO A 82 -3.51 -7.59 9.80
C PRO A 82 -2.52 -7.08 10.87
N ARG A 83 -1.36 -6.55 10.43
CA ARG A 83 -0.35 -5.99 11.34
C ARG A 83 -0.81 -4.69 11.97
N SER A 84 -1.43 -3.81 11.19
CA SER A 84 -2.00 -2.56 11.72
C SER A 84 -3.14 -2.88 12.69
N ARG A 85 -3.99 -3.86 12.34
CA ARG A 85 -5.12 -4.29 13.17
C ARG A 85 -4.67 -4.88 14.49
N SER A 86 -3.73 -5.83 14.48
CA SER A 86 -3.21 -6.41 15.72
C SER A 86 -2.54 -5.39 16.64
N ARG A 87 -1.87 -4.37 16.08
CA ARG A 87 -1.32 -3.25 16.87
C ARG A 87 -2.39 -2.34 17.44
N SER A 88 -3.47 -2.10 16.70
CA SER A 88 -4.63 -1.34 17.20
C SER A 88 -5.30 -2.07 18.37
N CYS A 89 -5.60 -3.35 18.22
CA CYS A 89 -6.19 -4.16 19.29
C CYS A 89 -5.27 -4.21 20.52
N GLY A 90 -3.95 -4.38 20.32
CA GLY A 90 -2.98 -4.38 21.42
C GLY A 90 -2.92 -3.04 22.17
N LEU A 91 -3.01 -1.91 21.47
CA LEU A 91 -3.07 -0.59 22.11
C LEU A 91 -4.31 -0.47 23.00
N ILE A 92 -5.47 -0.85 22.47
CA ILE A 92 -6.76 -0.74 23.16
C ILE A 92 -6.79 -1.72 24.35
N ALA A 93 -6.29 -2.94 24.18
CA ALA A 93 -6.24 -3.95 25.24
C ALA A 93 -5.33 -3.56 26.43
N HIS A 94 -4.30 -2.75 26.18
CA HIS A 94 -3.41 -2.22 27.21
C HIS A 94 -3.82 -0.83 27.72
N SER A 95 -4.95 -0.29 27.23
CA SER A 95 -5.45 1.02 27.65
C SER A 95 -6.12 0.93 29.01
N SER A 96 -5.89 1.95 29.84
CA SER A 96 -6.63 2.12 31.10
C SER A 96 -8.07 2.59 30.90
N ALA A 97 -8.41 3.07 29.70
CA ALA A 97 -9.73 3.55 29.33
C ALA A 97 -10.64 2.44 28.75
N LEU A 98 -10.16 1.20 28.71
CA LEU A 98 -10.94 0.06 28.24
C LEU A 98 -12.11 -0.22 29.19
N THR A 99 -13.31 -0.33 28.63
CA THR A 99 -14.53 -0.70 29.36
C THR A 99 -15.20 -1.89 28.67
N PRO A 100 -16.07 -2.66 29.34
CA PRO A 100 -16.73 -3.84 28.76
C PRO A 100 -17.60 -3.56 27.54
N GLU A 101 -18.01 -2.31 27.32
CA GLU A 101 -18.82 -1.87 26.18
C GLU A 101 -17.99 -1.72 24.90
N HIS A 102 -16.66 -1.65 25.00
CA HIS A 102 -15.77 -1.47 23.86
C HIS A 102 -15.49 -2.81 23.16
N ASP A 103 -15.90 -2.92 21.90
CA ASP A 103 -15.45 -4.00 21.02
C ASP A 103 -14.12 -3.62 20.34
N LEU A 104 -13.06 -4.30 20.78
CA LEU A 104 -11.69 -4.14 20.27
C LEU A 104 -11.61 -4.28 18.75
N GLU A 105 -12.28 -5.28 18.19
CA GLU A 105 -12.20 -5.61 16.77
C GLU A 105 -12.98 -4.62 15.92
N ASP A 106 -14.13 -4.16 16.43
CA ASP A 106 -14.93 -3.12 15.78
C ASP A 106 -14.19 -1.77 15.78
N ILE A 107 -13.63 -1.36 16.92
CA ILE A 107 -12.85 -0.13 17.03
C ILE A 107 -11.62 -0.19 16.11
N ALA A 108 -10.89 -1.32 16.09
CA ALA A 108 -9.76 -1.49 15.21
C ALA A 108 -10.15 -1.50 13.72
N TYR A 109 -11.29 -2.11 13.37
CA TYR A 109 -11.84 -2.11 12.02
C TYR A 109 -12.18 -0.70 11.55
N HIS A 110 -12.88 0.08 12.37
CA HIS A 110 -13.24 1.47 12.07
C HIS A 110 -12.01 2.38 12.00
N THR A 111 -11.08 2.26 12.96
CA THR A 111 -9.83 3.02 12.98
C THR A 111 -8.99 2.77 11.73
N LEU A 112 -8.99 1.55 11.20
CA LEU A 112 -8.19 1.17 10.03
C LEU A 112 -9.01 1.04 8.76
N HIS A 113 -10.20 1.63 8.73
CA HIS A 113 -11.05 1.60 7.56
C HIS A 113 -10.31 2.28 6.39
N THR A 114 -10.31 1.63 5.22
CA THR A 114 -9.48 2.04 4.07
C THR A 114 -9.68 3.51 3.69
N TYR A 115 -10.91 4.01 3.73
CA TYR A 115 -11.18 5.41 3.41
C TYR A 115 -10.60 6.38 4.45
N ALA A 116 -10.71 6.07 5.74
CA ALA A 116 -10.17 6.91 6.82
C ALA A 116 -8.64 6.93 6.76
N LEU A 117 -8.02 5.77 6.49
CA LEU A 117 -6.58 5.69 6.23
C LEU A 117 -6.18 6.53 5.02
N GLY A 118 -6.91 6.46 3.91
CA GLY A 118 -6.60 7.24 2.73
C GLY A 118 -6.75 8.73 2.93
N GLU A 119 -7.85 9.15 3.54
CA GLU A 119 -8.18 10.54 3.81
C GLU A 119 -7.18 11.18 4.78
N HIS A 120 -6.93 10.56 5.94
CA HIS A 120 -6.13 11.19 7.00
C HIS A 120 -4.65 10.85 6.89
N VAL A 121 -4.29 9.58 6.66
CA VAL A 121 -2.88 9.15 6.59
C VAL A 121 -2.33 9.33 5.18
N GLY A 122 -3.04 8.81 4.18
CA GLY A 122 -2.62 8.84 2.78
C GLY A 122 -2.46 10.25 2.24
N SER A 123 -3.35 11.18 2.60
CA SER A 123 -3.23 12.60 2.24
C SER A 123 -2.07 13.26 2.97
N LYS A 124 -1.90 13.01 4.27
CA LYS A 124 -0.78 13.59 5.06
C LYS A 124 0.58 13.12 4.56
N TRP A 125 0.70 11.85 4.17
CA TRP A 125 1.91 11.30 3.55
C TRP A 125 2.08 11.74 2.09
N GLY A 126 1.10 12.41 1.48
CA GLY A 126 1.19 12.91 0.11
C GLY A 126 1.19 11.80 -0.95
N LEU A 127 0.63 10.62 -0.63
CA LEU A 127 0.68 9.44 -1.51
C LEU A 127 -0.05 9.69 -2.84
N GLY A 128 -1.15 10.43 -2.83
CA GLY A 128 -2.01 10.64 -3.99
C GLY A 128 -1.29 11.24 -5.21
N ARG A 129 -0.22 12.02 -5.00
CA ARG A 129 0.57 12.63 -6.09
C ARG A 129 1.53 11.66 -6.77
N HIS A 130 1.95 10.62 -6.06
CA HIS A 130 2.93 9.64 -6.54
C HIS A 130 2.30 8.27 -6.86
N LEU A 131 1.05 8.06 -6.48
CA LEU A 131 0.34 6.83 -6.69
C LEU A 131 0.03 6.62 -8.19
N ARG A 132 0.40 5.46 -8.72
CA ARG A 132 0.00 5.02 -10.05
C ARG A 132 -1.32 4.28 -9.96
N TRP A 133 -2.39 4.91 -10.40
CA TRP A 133 -3.73 4.32 -10.39
C TRP A 133 -4.60 4.91 -11.50
N VAL A 134 -5.78 4.32 -11.68
CA VAL A 134 -6.77 4.73 -12.67
C VAL A 134 -8.12 4.86 -11.96
N PRO A 135 -8.82 6.01 -12.10
CA PRO A 135 -10.17 6.18 -11.56
C PRO A 135 -11.15 5.16 -12.14
N ALA A 136 -12.08 4.69 -11.32
CA ALA A 136 -13.15 3.77 -11.72
C ALA A 136 -14.30 4.52 -12.41
N ILE A 137 -13.97 5.30 -13.44
CA ILE A 137 -14.91 6.07 -14.26
C ILE A 137 -14.85 5.49 -15.68
N ALA A 138 -16.00 5.47 -16.37
CA ALA A 138 -16.10 4.99 -17.73
C ALA A 138 -15.11 5.74 -18.67
N PRO A 139 -14.46 5.05 -19.62
CA PRO A 139 -13.45 5.66 -20.50
C PRO A 139 -13.94 6.91 -21.23
N GLU A 140 -15.20 6.91 -21.64
CA GLU A 140 -15.85 7.98 -22.40
C GLU A 140 -15.97 9.25 -21.56
N VAL A 141 -16.30 9.08 -20.28
CA VAL A 141 -16.35 10.17 -19.29
C VAL A 141 -14.93 10.59 -18.92
N ARG A 142 -13.95 9.67 -18.88
CA ARG A 142 -12.56 9.97 -18.53
C ARG A 142 -11.89 10.95 -19.50
N GLU A 143 -12.16 10.84 -20.80
CA GLU A 143 -11.63 11.75 -21.81
C GLU A 143 -12.20 13.17 -21.64
N GLN A 144 -13.49 13.28 -21.29
CA GLN A 144 -14.15 14.54 -20.95
C GLN A 144 -13.71 15.09 -19.58
N VAL A 145 -13.20 14.23 -18.70
CA VAL A 145 -12.83 14.51 -17.30
C VAL A 145 -11.39 14.97 -17.13
N SER A 146 -10.54 14.91 -18.17
CA SER A 146 -9.17 15.46 -18.07
C SER A 146 -9.16 16.92 -17.59
N ASP A 147 -10.21 17.69 -17.85
CA ASP A 147 -10.35 19.09 -17.43
C ASP A 147 -11.02 19.30 -16.06
N SER A 148 -11.59 18.27 -15.43
CA SER A 148 -12.24 18.40 -14.12
C SER A 148 -11.40 17.75 -13.00
N PRO A 149 -10.77 18.55 -12.10
CA PRO A 149 -9.89 18.03 -11.06
C PRO A 149 -10.62 17.20 -9.99
N ASP A 150 -11.93 17.37 -9.83
CA ASP A 150 -12.70 16.71 -8.78
C ASP A 150 -13.09 15.27 -9.13
N LEU A 151 -13.33 14.97 -10.41
CA LEU A 151 -13.62 13.60 -10.84
C LEU A 151 -12.37 12.71 -10.83
N ARG A 152 -11.15 13.28 -10.91
CA ARG A 152 -9.91 12.53 -10.67
C ARG A 152 -9.73 12.09 -9.20
N LYS A 153 -10.47 12.69 -8.26
CA LYS A 153 -10.42 12.33 -6.83
C LYS A 153 -11.40 11.21 -6.48
N VAL A 154 -12.30 10.82 -7.38
CA VAL A 154 -13.29 9.76 -7.13
C VAL A 154 -12.57 8.43 -6.88
N GLY A 155 -12.75 7.89 -5.68
CA GLY A 155 -12.08 6.66 -5.23
C GLY A 155 -10.62 6.85 -4.80
N LEU A 156 -10.07 8.07 -4.84
CA LEU A 156 -8.67 8.33 -4.48
C LEU A 156 -8.36 7.91 -3.03
N TYR A 157 -9.23 8.25 -2.06
CA TYR A 157 -9.03 7.85 -0.66
C TYR A 157 -9.03 6.34 -0.48
N LYS A 158 -9.85 5.60 -1.22
CA LYS A 158 -9.79 4.14 -1.19
C LYS A 158 -8.42 3.63 -1.63
N VAL A 159 -7.94 4.09 -2.79
CA VAL A 159 -6.66 3.65 -3.35
C VAL A 159 -5.47 4.13 -2.48
N GLN A 160 -5.56 5.32 -1.88
CA GLN A 160 -4.58 5.80 -0.91
C GLN A 160 -4.56 4.95 0.36
N GLY A 161 -5.71 4.53 0.88
CA GLY A 161 -5.78 3.63 2.03
C GLY A 161 -5.11 2.28 1.77
N ASP A 162 -5.34 1.71 0.59
CA ASP A 162 -4.65 0.49 0.16
C ASP A 162 -3.14 0.70 0.07
N ALA A 163 -2.69 1.87 -0.40
CA ALA A 163 -1.28 2.23 -0.42
C ALA A 163 -0.70 2.43 1.00
N VAL A 164 -1.44 3.00 1.95
CA VAL A 164 -1.01 3.14 3.35
C VAL A 164 -0.77 1.77 3.99
N THR A 165 -1.69 0.83 3.80
CA THR A 165 -1.50 -0.54 4.30
C THR A 165 -0.33 -1.24 3.59
N ALA A 166 -0.16 -1.02 2.29
CA ALA A 166 0.99 -1.55 1.54
C ALA A 166 2.33 -0.99 2.02
N VAL A 167 2.39 0.29 2.40
CA VAL A 167 3.58 0.89 3.02
C VAL A 167 3.93 0.14 4.29
N VAL A 168 2.97 -0.08 5.20
CA VAL A 168 3.21 -0.83 6.44
C VAL A 168 3.66 -2.26 6.16
N GLY A 169 3.04 -2.93 5.20
CA GLY A 169 3.42 -4.28 4.79
C GLY A 169 4.83 -4.35 4.19
N GLY A 170 5.17 -3.39 3.33
CA GLY A 170 6.51 -3.25 2.74
C GLY A 170 7.58 -2.95 3.79
N ILE A 171 7.27 -2.09 4.76
CA ILE A 171 8.16 -1.80 5.88
C ILE A 171 8.39 -3.06 6.71
N PHE A 172 7.32 -3.80 7.01
CA PHE A 172 7.46 -5.05 7.74
C PHE A 172 8.33 -6.06 7.00
N SER A 173 8.10 -6.25 5.70
CA SER A 173 8.85 -7.24 4.91
C SER A 173 10.33 -6.86 4.75
N GLN A 174 10.63 -5.56 4.63
CA GLN A 174 11.98 -5.08 4.32
C GLN A 174 12.82 -4.75 5.57
N PHE A 175 12.19 -4.15 6.60
CA PHE A 175 12.87 -3.63 7.79
C PHE A 175 12.43 -4.32 9.09
N GLY A 176 11.50 -5.28 9.01
CA GLY A 176 11.09 -6.12 10.13
C GLY A 176 9.96 -5.56 11.00
N GLY A 177 9.49 -6.40 11.92
CA GLY A 177 8.32 -6.13 12.75
C GLY A 177 8.45 -4.99 13.75
N PHE A 178 9.66 -4.77 14.28
CA PHE A 178 9.91 -3.70 15.24
C PHE A 178 9.80 -2.32 14.59
N VAL A 179 10.36 -2.15 13.39
CA VAL A 179 10.27 -0.90 12.64
C VAL A 179 8.83 -0.62 12.24
N ALA A 180 8.11 -1.63 11.72
CA ALA A 180 6.69 -1.50 11.39
C ALA A 180 5.82 -1.13 12.60
N HIS A 181 6.08 -1.73 13.77
CA HIS A 181 5.41 -1.39 15.02
C HIS A 181 5.63 0.07 15.42
N ARG A 182 6.87 0.56 15.30
CA ARG A 182 7.20 1.95 15.61
C ARG A 182 6.52 2.92 14.64
N VAL A 183 6.54 2.62 13.34
CA VAL A 183 5.84 3.41 12.31
C VAL A 183 4.35 3.47 12.59
N PHE A 184 3.74 2.36 13.02
CA PHE A 184 2.33 2.34 13.37
C PHE A 184 1.98 3.39 14.44
N HIS A 185 2.65 3.34 15.60
CA HIS A 185 2.31 4.26 16.70
C HIS A 185 2.76 5.70 16.48
N THR A 186 3.85 5.92 15.75
CA THR A 186 4.45 7.26 15.62
C THR A 186 4.10 8.00 14.34
N ARG A 187 3.63 7.32 13.29
CA ARG A 187 3.35 7.94 11.98
C ARG A 187 1.96 7.62 11.44
N LEU A 188 1.45 6.41 11.65
CA LEU A 188 0.14 5.98 11.14
C LEU A 188 -1.00 6.34 12.08
N LEU A 189 -0.84 6.12 13.38
CA LEU A 189 -1.93 6.29 14.35
C LEU A 189 -2.21 7.77 14.67
N LEU A 190 -1.20 8.63 14.65
CA LEU A 190 -1.37 10.05 15.01
C LEU A 190 -2.37 10.80 14.11
N PRO A 191 -2.34 10.65 12.77
CA PRO A 191 -3.37 11.25 11.92
C PRO A 191 -4.78 10.67 12.15
N MET A 192 -4.89 9.51 12.80
CA MET A 192 -6.17 8.87 13.13
C MET A 192 -6.76 9.35 14.47
N LEU A 193 -6.09 10.27 15.18
CA LEU A 193 -6.60 10.94 16.37
C LEU A 193 -7.59 12.07 16.01
N VAL A 194 -8.58 11.71 15.20
CA VAL A 194 -9.64 12.61 14.72
C VAL A 194 -10.99 12.00 15.06
N LYS A 195 -12.00 12.85 15.20
CA LYS A 195 -13.36 12.41 15.49
C LYS A 195 -13.86 11.49 14.37
N GLY A 196 -14.29 10.29 14.73
CA GLY A 196 -14.81 9.27 13.79
C GLY A 196 -13.77 8.28 13.25
N ALA A 197 -12.50 8.38 13.65
CA ALA A 197 -11.46 7.39 13.37
C ALA A 197 -11.14 6.54 14.61
N LEU A 198 -10.07 6.85 15.35
CA LEU A 198 -9.81 6.21 16.64
C LEU A 198 -10.80 6.74 17.69
N HIS A 199 -11.38 5.85 18.48
CA HIS A 199 -12.27 6.23 19.57
C HIS A 199 -11.56 7.14 20.60
N GLU A 200 -12.20 8.24 20.99
CA GLU A 200 -11.58 9.34 21.75
C GLU A 200 -10.99 8.90 23.10
N ALA A 201 -11.60 7.89 23.74
CA ALA A 201 -11.10 7.30 24.98
C ALA A 201 -9.64 6.83 24.91
N PHE A 202 -9.16 6.43 23.73
CA PHE A 202 -7.81 5.87 23.54
C PHE A 202 -6.79 6.89 23.04
N HIS A 203 -7.19 8.14 22.78
CA HIS A 203 -6.28 9.15 22.21
C HIS A 203 -5.11 9.46 23.13
N ARG A 204 -5.36 9.58 24.43
CA ARG A 204 -4.31 9.82 25.43
C ARG A 204 -3.28 8.70 25.44
N ASP A 205 -3.73 7.45 25.45
CA ASP A 205 -2.83 6.29 25.49
C ASP A 205 -2.06 6.13 24.18
N ALA A 206 -2.68 6.43 23.04
CA ALA A 206 -2.00 6.49 21.75
C ALA A 206 -0.83 7.49 21.75
N LEU A 207 -1.05 8.69 22.29
CA LEU A 207 -0.02 9.72 22.43
C LEU A 207 1.10 9.28 23.39
N LEU A 208 0.75 8.72 24.55
CA LEU A 208 1.74 8.19 25.51
C LEU A 208 2.61 7.08 24.92
N VAL A 209 2.03 6.18 24.11
CA VAL A 209 2.80 5.16 23.39
C VAL A 209 3.69 5.78 22.32
N CYS A 210 3.19 6.76 21.58
CA CYS A 210 3.99 7.50 20.60
C CYS A 210 5.21 8.16 21.25
N ASP A 211 5.03 8.85 22.37
CA ASP A 211 6.12 9.53 23.09
C ASP A 211 7.16 8.54 23.60
N ARG A 212 6.73 7.42 24.18
CA ARG A 212 7.63 6.32 24.60
C ARG A 212 8.41 5.72 23.43
N MET A 213 7.87 5.78 22.21
CA MET A 213 8.55 5.36 20.98
C MET A 213 9.38 6.47 20.32
N GLY A 214 9.64 7.57 21.02
CA GLY A 214 10.47 8.69 20.56
C GLY A 214 9.72 9.72 19.71
N GLY A 215 8.39 9.69 19.70
CA GLY A 215 7.57 10.75 19.12
C GLY A 215 7.38 10.70 17.59
N PRO A 216 6.64 11.68 17.04
CA PRO A 216 6.27 11.77 15.63
C PRO A 216 7.43 12.02 14.67
N GLU A 217 8.63 12.33 15.18
CA GLU A 217 9.86 12.46 14.39
C GLU A 217 10.98 11.54 14.91
N GLY A 218 10.64 10.60 15.82
CA GLY A 218 11.57 9.64 16.38
C GLY A 218 12.23 8.76 15.32
N ARG A 219 13.50 8.41 15.55
CA ARG A 219 14.31 7.59 14.62
C ARG A 219 13.69 6.21 14.43
N LEU A 220 13.40 5.79 13.20
CA LEU A 220 12.72 4.51 12.95
C LEU A 220 13.62 3.27 13.15
N VAL A 221 14.93 3.40 12.88
CA VAL A 221 15.93 2.34 13.08
C VAL A 221 16.72 2.61 14.35
N ILE A 222 16.69 1.68 15.31
CA ILE A 222 17.65 1.70 16.41
C ILE A 222 18.95 1.12 15.83
N LYS A 223 19.97 1.96 15.62
CA LYS A 223 21.31 1.41 15.38
C LYS A 223 21.65 0.59 16.62
N SER A 224 21.81 -0.72 16.48
CA SER A 224 22.56 -1.48 17.46
C SER A 224 23.95 -0.84 17.50
N SER A 225 24.31 -0.26 18.63
CA SER A 225 25.69 0.09 18.93
C SER A 225 26.50 -1.20 18.83
N SER A 226 27.20 -1.36 17.71
CA SER A 226 28.21 -2.39 17.50
C SER A 226 29.26 -2.22 18.59
N THR A 227 29.09 -2.97 19.66
CA THR A 227 30.07 -3.10 20.74
C THR A 227 30.27 -4.59 20.90
N PHE A 228 31.24 -5.11 20.16
CA PHE A 228 32.07 -6.23 20.55
C PHE A 228 33.34 -6.09 19.72
N SER A 229 34.30 -5.39 20.32
CA SER A 229 35.72 -5.53 20.02
C SER A 229 36.23 -6.86 20.55
#